data_AF-A0A1A7NTP1-F1
#
_entry.id   AF-A0A1A7NTP1-F1
#
_cell.length_a   1.000
_cell.length_b   1.000
_cell.length_c   1.000
_cell.angle_alpha   90.00
_cell.angle_beta   90.00
_cell.angle_gamma   90.00
#
_symmetry.space_group_name_H-M   'P 1'
#
loop_
_entity.id
_entity.type
_entity.pdbx_description
1 polymer ?
#
loop_
_entity_poly.entity_id
_entity_poly.type
_entity_poly.pdbx_seq_one_letter_code
_entity_poly.pdbx_strand_id
1 'polypeptide(L)'
;MNLKLLDLFKRITWAKNGDLTDFSQTNYEAGWAHLGDDTPTVQDFNFVQQMNDKKDQWLFNQLKAVLDQAQIEPTEENINTLRDAILKLAKGYSTPNEINAESVNFIDETGHTHEISKANTTQAGIVQLTSDLDSDSETLGLNASAGKNLKALINAITSNLSNYIQNSKKSNAIDSSSSDTVATSYAVNKLNDLKVSKSGDIMTGDLILQNVLLRENQNKSLNNVIDAVSALFTGDRTRFQSLVNAWGTSGTTPLGVSYDFSNPNGWWIKFGPLYGNLIIQ
;
A
#
# COMPACT_ATOMS: atom_id res chain seq x y z
N MET A 1 42.21 59.06 6.67
CA MET A 1 41.09 59.10 5.72
C MET A 1 41.65 58.59 4.43
N ASN A 2 41.29 57.37 4.01
CA ASN A 2 41.89 56.76 2.82
C ASN A 2 41.43 57.51 1.58
N LEU A 3 42.39 57.91 0.75
CA LEU A 3 42.12 58.61 -0.50
C LEU A 3 41.40 57.67 -1.47
N LYS A 4 40.23 58.08 -1.96
CA LYS A 4 39.49 57.39 -3.01
C LYS A 4 40.18 57.63 -4.35
N LEU A 5 40.72 56.58 -4.96
CA LEU A 5 41.53 56.73 -6.18
C LEU A 5 40.71 57.23 -7.38
N LEU A 6 39.43 56.83 -7.50
CA LEU A 6 38.56 57.32 -8.58
C LEU A 6 38.22 58.82 -8.46
N ASP A 7 38.26 59.38 -7.26
CA ASP A 7 37.97 60.81 -7.06
C ASP A 7 39.12 61.70 -7.54
N LEU A 8 40.34 61.17 -7.67
CA LEU A 8 41.47 61.87 -8.29
C LEU A 8 41.19 62.16 -9.77
N PHE A 9 40.62 61.20 -10.49
CA PHE A 9 40.29 61.31 -11.91
C PHE A 9 39.07 62.20 -12.18
N LYS A 10 38.20 62.42 -11.19
CA LYS A 10 37.10 63.41 -11.28
C LYS A 10 37.60 64.85 -11.18
N ARG A 11 38.77 65.07 -10.57
CA ARG A 11 39.41 66.39 -10.46
C ARG A 11 40.19 66.77 -11.71
N ILE A 12 40.48 65.79 -12.57
CA ILE A 12 41.04 66.05 -13.90
C ILE A 12 39.92 66.68 -14.74
N THR A 13 40.10 67.93 -15.15
CA THR A 13 39.29 68.58 -16.17
C THR A 13 39.62 67.95 -17.52
N TRP A 14 38.93 66.86 -17.85
CA TRP A 14 39.00 66.24 -19.17
C TRP A 14 38.58 67.27 -20.21
N ALA A 15 39.46 67.58 -21.17
CA ALA A 15 39.20 68.55 -22.22
C ALA A 15 37.94 68.21 -23.02
N LYS A 16 36.80 68.82 -22.70
CA LYS A 16 35.61 68.78 -23.59
C LYS A 16 35.82 69.71 -24.79
N ASN A 17 36.54 70.80 -24.54
CA ASN A 17 37.31 71.65 -25.46
C ASN A 17 38.60 71.92 -24.67
N GLY A 18 39.76 71.43 -25.11
CA GLY A 18 40.99 71.51 -24.30
C GLY A 18 41.35 72.95 -23.96
N ASP A 19 41.81 73.18 -22.73
CA ASP A 19 42.46 74.43 -22.39
C ASP A 19 43.62 74.61 -23.38
N LEU A 20 43.51 75.65 -24.20
CA LEU A 20 44.59 76.11 -25.06
C LEU A 20 45.66 76.68 -24.13
N THR A 21 46.55 75.84 -23.62
CA THR A 21 47.81 76.35 -23.09
C THR A 21 48.53 77.01 -24.26
N ASP A 22 48.58 78.34 -24.25
CA ASP A 22 49.21 79.15 -25.28
C ASP A 22 50.70 78.81 -25.33
N PHE A 23 51.08 77.94 -26.26
CA PHE A 23 52.47 77.62 -26.49
C PHE A 23 53.10 78.87 -27.09
N SER A 24 53.97 79.55 -26.34
CA SER A 24 54.66 80.72 -26.90
C SER A 24 55.34 80.34 -28.21
N GLN A 25 55.22 81.21 -29.21
CA GLN A 25 55.85 81.05 -30.53
C GLN A 25 57.32 80.62 -30.41
N THR A 26 58.03 81.16 -29.41
CA THR A 26 59.42 80.83 -29.09
C THR A 26 59.63 79.38 -28.65
N ASN A 27 58.73 78.81 -27.83
CA ASN A 27 58.82 77.41 -27.39
C ASN A 27 58.46 76.43 -28.50
N TYR A 28 57.54 76.83 -29.38
CA TYR A 28 57.21 76.08 -30.58
C TYR A 28 58.42 76.05 -31.52
N GLU A 29 58.95 77.20 -31.92
CA GLU A 29 60.12 77.30 -32.82
C GLU A 29 61.37 76.60 -32.27
N ALA A 30 61.62 76.66 -30.96
CA ALA A 30 62.78 76.01 -30.33
C ALA A 30 62.71 74.47 -30.33
N GLY A 31 61.51 73.89 -30.21
CA GLY A 31 61.31 72.44 -30.24
C GLY A 31 61.35 71.84 -31.64
N TRP A 32 61.01 72.64 -32.65
CA TRP A 32 60.80 72.18 -34.03
C TRP A 32 61.95 72.47 -35.00
N ALA A 33 62.96 73.26 -34.60
CA ALA A 33 64.11 73.63 -35.43
C ALA A 33 64.95 72.47 -36.02
N HIS A 34 64.62 71.20 -35.73
CA HIS A 34 65.30 69.99 -36.20
C HIS A 34 64.48 69.10 -37.16
N LEU A 35 63.24 69.47 -37.46
CA LEU A 35 62.35 68.74 -38.38
C LEU A 35 62.03 69.72 -39.52
N GLY A 36 62.24 69.31 -40.78
CA GLY A 36 62.14 70.19 -41.96
C GLY A 36 60.76 70.81 -42.20
N ASP A 37 60.53 71.35 -43.41
CA ASP A 37 59.41 72.24 -43.79
C ASP A 37 57.96 71.78 -43.45
N ASP A 38 57.74 70.54 -43.02
CA ASP A 38 56.43 69.98 -42.64
C ASP A 38 56.23 69.93 -41.11
N THR A 39 56.25 71.09 -40.45
CA THR A 39 56.01 71.19 -39.00
C THR A 39 54.52 71.05 -38.64
N PRO A 40 54.12 70.17 -37.69
CA PRO A 40 52.71 70.02 -37.28
C PRO A 40 52.19 71.29 -36.61
N THR A 41 50.94 71.70 -36.91
CA THR A 41 50.39 72.94 -36.38
C THR A 41 50.01 72.83 -34.90
N VAL A 42 49.86 73.97 -34.22
CA VAL A 42 49.27 74.02 -32.86
C VAL A 42 47.89 73.35 -32.81
N GLN A 43 47.10 73.43 -33.89
CA GLN A 43 45.81 72.72 -33.98
C GLN A 43 46.00 71.19 -33.97
N ASP A 44 47.01 70.66 -34.63
CA ASP A 44 47.32 69.22 -34.64
C ASP A 44 47.74 68.74 -33.23
N PHE A 45 48.55 69.53 -32.51
CA PHE A 45 48.89 69.24 -31.11
C PHE A 45 47.67 69.21 -30.20
N ASN A 46 46.81 70.23 -30.33
CA ASN A 46 45.57 70.32 -29.56
C ASN A 46 44.62 69.16 -29.88
N PHE A 47 44.57 68.71 -31.13
CA PHE A 47 43.75 67.57 -31.53
C PHE A 47 44.25 66.26 -30.90
N VAL A 48 45.57 66.00 -30.91
CA VAL A 48 46.16 64.81 -30.28
C VAL A 48 45.90 64.80 -28.77
N GLN A 49 46.09 65.94 -28.10
CA GLN A 49 45.76 66.12 -26.67
C GLN A 49 44.29 65.80 -26.38
N GLN A 50 43.36 66.40 -27.12
CA GLN A 50 41.92 66.12 -26.96
C GLN A 50 41.58 64.65 -27.23
N MET A 51 42.26 64.01 -28.18
CA MET A 51 42.05 62.60 -28.47
C MET A 51 42.57 61.70 -27.34
N ASN A 52 43.69 62.05 -26.71
CA ASN A 52 44.21 61.34 -25.55
C ASN A 52 43.26 61.48 -24.35
N ASP A 53 42.77 62.68 -24.05
CA ASP A 53 41.81 62.91 -22.97
C ASP A 53 40.51 62.11 -23.18
N LYS A 54 40.01 62.05 -24.41
CA LYS A 54 38.82 61.23 -24.75
C LYS A 54 39.08 59.74 -24.53
N LYS A 55 40.26 59.23 -24.88
CA LYS A 55 40.64 57.83 -24.65
C LYS A 55 40.75 57.52 -23.15
N ASP A 56 41.36 58.42 -22.38
CA ASP A 56 41.54 58.25 -20.95
C ASP A 56 40.20 58.33 -20.20
N GLN A 57 39.33 59.28 -20.57
CA GLN A 57 37.96 59.35 -20.07
C GLN A 57 37.18 58.06 -20.37
N TRP A 58 37.31 57.52 -21.59
CA TRP A 58 36.67 56.26 -21.96
C TRP A 58 37.17 55.11 -21.10
N LEU A 59 38.48 54.95 -20.94
CA LEU A 59 39.08 53.89 -20.12
C LEU A 59 38.67 54.02 -18.65
N PHE A 60 38.69 55.24 -18.10
CA PHE A 60 38.24 55.51 -16.74
C PHE A 60 36.78 55.09 -16.53
N ASN A 61 35.89 55.41 -17.47
CA ASN A 61 34.50 55.00 -17.40
C ASN A 61 34.33 53.48 -17.42
N GLN A 62 35.14 52.75 -18.21
CA GLN A 62 35.14 51.28 -18.20
C GLN A 62 35.57 50.72 -16.85
N LEU A 63 36.68 51.21 -16.30
CA LEU A 63 37.20 50.77 -15.00
C LEU A 63 36.22 51.07 -13.86
N LYS A 64 35.63 52.27 -13.88
CA LYS A 64 34.63 52.69 -12.91
C LYS A 64 33.41 51.77 -12.96
N ALA A 65 32.91 51.44 -14.14
CA ALA A 65 31.75 50.56 -14.28
C ALA A 65 32.00 49.18 -13.66
N VAL A 66 33.18 48.58 -13.89
CA VAL A 66 33.57 47.28 -13.31
C VAL A 66 33.62 47.34 -11.78
N LEU A 67 34.19 48.41 -11.22
CA LEU A 67 34.31 48.61 -9.77
C LEU A 67 32.95 48.86 -9.10
N ASP A 68 32.10 49.69 -9.73
CA ASP A 68 30.74 49.97 -9.26
C ASP A 68 29.89 48.69 -9.22
N GLN A 69 29.93 47.89 -10.30
CA GLN A 69 29.18 46.63 -10.40
C GLN A 69 29.64 45.61 -9.36
N ALA A 70 30.95 45.53 -9.11
CA ALA A 70 31.50 44.70 -8.04
C ALA A 70 31.25 45.27 -6.64
N GLN A 71 30.71 46.50 -6.51
CA GLN A 71 30.56 47.23 -5.24
C GLN A 71 31.89 47.35 -4.47
N ILE A 72 32.99 47.61 -5.18
CA ILE A 72 34.33 47.77 -4.61
C ILE A 72 34.81 49.20 -4.81
N GLU A 73 35.16 49.86 -3.71
CA GLU A 73 35.70 51.22 -3.72
C GLU A 73 37.24 51.18 -3.71
N PRO A 74 37.92 51.67 -4.76
CA PRO A 74 39.38 51.66 -4.83
C PRO A 74 40.00 52.73 -3.94
N THR A 75 40.99 52.33 -3.14
CA THR A 75 41.73 53.20 -2.23
C THR A 75 43.24 52.98 -2.38
N GLU A 76 44.03 53.96 -1.92
CA GLU A 76 45.50 53.91 -1.99
C GLU A 76 46.14 52.72 -1.25
N GLU A 77 45.45 52.13 -0.29
CA GLU A 77 45.91 50.95 0.45
C GLU A 77 45.65 49.63 -0.30
N ASN A 78 44.73 49.62 -1.28
CA ASN A 78 44.38 48.43 -2.05
C ASN A 78 44.46 48.66 -3.55
N ILE A 79 45.67 48.55 -4.10
CA ILE A 79 45.96 48.67 -5.53
C ILE A 79 45.38 47.49 -6.34
N ASN A 80 45.00 46.38 -5.68
CA ASN A 80 44.45 45.19 -6.33
C ASN A 80 42.93 45.24 -6.54
N THR A 81 42.25 46.33 -6.20
CA THR A 81 40.78 46.45 -6.29
C THR A 81 40.19 46.12 -7.66
N LEU A 82 40.85 46.50 -8.75
CA LEU A 82 40.39 46.15 -10.10
C LEU A 82 40.46 44.64 -10.35
N ARG A 83 41.58 44.00 -9.97
CA ARG A 83 41.72 42.55 -10.04
C ARG A 83 40.66 41.87 -9.19
N ASP A 84 40.44 42.36 -7.97
CA ASP A 84 39.48 41.80 -7.04
C ASP A 84 38.04 42.00 -7.53
N ALA A 85 37.73 43.11 -8.21
CA ALA A 85 36.45 43.38 -8.86
C ALA A 85 36.19 42.44 -10.04
N ILE A 86 37.17 42.30 -10.94
CA ILE A 86 37.11 41.34 -12.05
C ILE A 86 36.93 39.92 -11.50
N LEU A 87 37.68 39.57 -10.45
CA LEU A 87 37.57 38.26 -9.79
C LEU A 87 36.18 38.07 -9.15
N LYS A 88 35.61 39.10 -8.51
CA LYS A 88 34.28 39.04 -7.90
C LYS A 88 33.20 38.84 -8.96
N LEU A 89 33.26 39.59 -10.06
CA LEU A 89 32.34 39.41 -11.19
C LEU A 89 32.48 38.02 -11.80
N ALA A 90 33.71 37.59 -12.12
CA ALA A 90 33.96 36.26 -12.69
C ALA A 90 33.47 35.12 -11.77
N LYS A 91 33.67 35.27 -10.45
CA LYS A 91 33.13 34.33 -9.45
C LYS A 91 31.62 34.34 -9.42
N GLY A 92 30.99 35.51 -9.48
CA GLY A 92 29.54 35.66 -9.59
C GLY A 92 28.99 34.80 -10.73
N TYR A 93 29.43 35.06 -11.96
CA TYR A 93 29.03 34.29 -13.13
C TYR A 93 29.31 32.78 -13.05
N SER A 94 30.34 32.37 -12.29
CA SER A 94 30.74 30.96 -12.15
C SER A 94 30.14 30.27 -10.92
N THR A 95 29.35 30.95 -10.10
CA THR A 95 28.75 30.36 -8.89
C THR A 95 27.39 29.74 -9.25
N PRO A 96 27.16 28.44 -9.00
CA PRO A 96 25.84 27.85 -9.23
C PRO A 96 24.80 28.42 -8.27
N ASN A 97 23.67 28.85 -8.81
CA ASN A 97 22.48 29.21 -8.05
C ASN A 97 21.66 27.95 -7.72
N GLU A 98 20.72 28.08 -6.76
CA GLU A 98 19.82 26.98 -6.40
C GLU A 98 18.97 26.55 -7.61
N ILE A 99 18.86 25.24 -7.82
CA ILE A 99 18.09 24.66 -8.92
C ILE A 99 16.80 24.05 -8.37
N ASN A 100 15.68 24.35 -9.03
CA ASN A 100 14.37 23.76 -8.78
C ASN A 100 13.71 23.31 -10.10
N ALA A 101 12.49 22.78 -10.00
CA ALA A 101 11.76 22.19 -11.13
C ALA A 101 11.44 23.16 -12.29
N GLU A 102 11.54 24.47 -12.05
CA GLU A 102 11.26 25.54 -13.01
C GLU A 102 12.53 26.33 -13.37
N SER A 103 13.71 25.89 -12.90
CA SER A 103 14.98 26.51 -13.28
C SER A 103 15.20 26.41 -14.79
N VAL A 104 15.66 27.52 -15.37
CA VAL A 104 16.05 27.63 -16.77
C VAL A 104 17.54 27.87 -16.89
N ASN A 105 18.10 27.69 -18.09
CA ASN A 105 19.47 28.11 -18.36
C ASN A 105 19.55 29.64 -18.31
N PHE A 106 20.19 30.18 -17.26
CA PHE A 106 20.30 31.62 -17.03
C PHE A 106 21.62 31.95 -16.33
N ILE A 107 22.14 33.15 -16.56
CA ILE A 107 23.41 33.63 -16.00
C ILE A 107 23.33 35.12 -15.70
N ASP A 108 23.80 35.50 -14.50
CA ASP A 108 23.96 36.88 -14.07
C ASP A 108 25.19 37.03 -13.13
N GLU A 109 25.40 38.25 -12.64
CA GLU A 109 26.50 38.60 -11.74
C GLU A 109 26.42 37.93 -10.36
N THR A 110 25.32 37.25 -10.03
CA THR A 110 25.13 36.51 -8.78
C THR A 110 25.36 35.01 -8.94
N GLY A 111 25.12 34.47 -10.13
CA GLY A 111 25.29 33.05 -10.40
C GLY A 111 24.81 32.57 -11.77
N HIS A 112 24.76 31.25 -11.93
CA HIS A 112 24.13 30.60 -13.09
C HIS A 112 23.22 29.46 -12.65
N THR A 113 22.17 29.20 -13.43
CA THR A 113 21.29 28.03 -13.30
C THR A 113 21.29 27.23 -14.59
N HIS A 114 20.97 25.95 -14.46
CA HIS A 114 20.73 25.06 -15.59
C HIS A 114 19.30 24.56 -15.57
N GLU A 115 18.74 24.37 -16.76
CA GLU A 115 17.49 23.63 -16.91
C GLU A 115 17.73 22.14 -16.70
N ILE A 116 16.84 21.50 -15.94
CA ILE A 116 16.84 20.04 -15.76
C ILE A 116 15.66 19.45 -16.52
N SER A 117 15.93 18.47 -17.38
CA SER A 117 14.88 17.78 -18.13
C SER A 117 13.90 17.05 -17.21
N LYS A 118 12.61 17.28 -17.42
CA LYS A 118 11.53 16.50 -16.80
C LYS A 118 11.46 15.12 -17.46
N ALA A 119 11.25 14.07 -16.67
CA ALA A 119 11.14 12.72 -17.22
C ALA A 119 9.83 12.55 -18.01
N ASN A 120 9.85 11.65 -18.98
CA ASN A 120 8.68 11.13 -19.66
C ASN A 120 8.90 9.64 -20.01
N THR A 121 7.96 9.02 -20.72
CA THR A 121 8.01 7.61 -21.10
C THR A 121 9.14 7.24 -22.06
N THR A 122 9.85 8.21 -22.63
CA THR A 122 10.96 8.01 -23.58
C THR A 122 12.29 8.61 -23.13
N GLN A 123 12.28 9.57 -22.20
CA GLN A 123 13.45 10.31 -21.74
C GLN A 123 13.54 10.31 -20.22
N ALA A 124 14.71 9.93 -19.70
CA ALA A 124 15.01 10.03 -18.27
C ALA A 124 15.12 11.51 -17.84
N GLY A 125 14.70 11.80 -16.61
CA GLY A 125 14.70 13.14 -16.05
C GLY A 125 14.22 13.17 -14.60
N ILE A 126 13.90 14.36 -14.10
CA ILE A 126 13.29 14.53 -12.77
C ILE A 126 11.79 14.22 -12.81
N VAL A 127 11.26 13.64 -11.73
CA VAL A 127 9.87 13.22 -11.57
C VAL A 127 9.31 13.79 -10.28
N GLN A 128 8.05 14.24 -10.29
CA GLN A 128 7.33 14.60 -9.07
C GLN A 128 6.58 13.39 -8.52
N LEU A 129 6.67 13.18 -7.21
CA LEU A 129 6.02 12.04 -6.56
C LEU A 129 4.57 12.34 -6.17
N THR A 130 3.67 11.37 -6.34
CA THR A 130 2.24 11.46 -6.01
C THR A 130 1.77 10.30 -5.13
N SER A 131 0.75 10.55 -4.31
CA SER A 131 0.01 9.51 -3.59
C SER A 131 -1.34 9.18 -4.22
N ASP A 132 -1.69 9.84 -5.33
CA ASP A 132 -2.91 9.55 -6.06
C ASP A 132 -2.82 8.17 -6.74
N LEU A 133 -3.83 7.34 -6.51
CA LEU A 133 -3.90 5.97 -7.05
C LEU A 133 -4.82 5.88 -8.28
N ASP A 134 -5.56 6.95 -8.59
CA ASP A 134 -6.50 7.02 -9.70
C ASP A 134 -5.97 7.90 -10.86
N SER A 135 -4.75 8.45 -10.71
CA SER A 135 -4.09 9.24 -11.75
C SER A 135 -3.53 8.36 -12.88
N ASP A 136 -3.72 8.81 -14.12
CA ASP A 136 -3.15 8.25 -15.35
C ASP A 136 -1.93 9.04 -15.85
N SER A 137 -1.37 9.94 -15.03
CA SER A 137 -0.24 10.78 -15.40
C SER A 137 1.01 9.95 -15.69
N GLU A 138 1.60 10.14 -16.87
CA GLU A 138 2.87 9.56 -17.27
C GLU A 138 4.10 10.32 -16.74
N THR A 139 3.90 11.45 -16.05
CA THR A 139 4.98 12.34 -15.57
C THR A 139 5.15 12.33 -14.05
N LEU A 140 4.30 11.61 -13.33
CA LEU A 140 4.33 11.46 -11.88
C LEU A 140 4.80 10.05 -11.47
N GLY A 141 5.52 9.98 -10.35
CA GLY A 141 5.94 8.71 -9.75
C GLY A 141 5.16 8.39 -8.48
N LEU A 142 4.76 7.12 -8.28
CA LEU A 142 4.09 6.73 -7.05
C LEU A 142 5.03 6.83 -5.83
N ASN A 143 4.55 7.44 -4.75
CA ASN A 143 5.30 7.54 -3.49
C ASN A 143 5.09 6.33 -2.56
N ALA A 144 5.92 6.25 -1.51
CA ALA A 144 5.86 5.15 -0.55
C ALA A 144 4.53 5.06 0.22
N SER A 145 3.86 6.20 0.45
CA SER A 145 2.54 6.25 1.08
C SER A 145 1.48 5.57 0.21
N ALA A 146 1.44 5.89 -1.09
CA ALA A 146 0.59 5.19 -2.06
C ALA A 146 0.90 3.69 -2.09
N GLY A 147 2.18 3.30 -2.12
CA GLY A 147 2.59 1.89 -2.05
C GLY A 147 2.07 1.17 -0.79
N LYS A 148 2.08 1.85 0.37
CA LYS A 148 1.51 1.31 1.61
C LYS A 148 -0.01 1.11 1.53
N ASN A 149 -0.73 2.05 0.92
CA ASN A 149 -2.18 1.94 0.73
C ASN A 149 -2.54 0.77 -0.20
N LEU A 150 -1.83 0.63 -1.33
CA LEU A 150 -1.98 -0.52 -2.23
C LEU A 150 -1.72 -1.85 -1.50
N LYS A 151 -0.66 -1.91 -0.68
CA LYS A 151 -0.36 -3.10 0.14
C LYS A 151 -1.49 -3.43 1.11
N ALA A 152 -2.09 -2.43 1.75
CA ALA A 152 -3.22 -2.62 2.66
C ALA A 152 -4.46 -3.18 1.91
N LEU A 153 -4.78 -2.62 0.75
CA LEU A 153 -5.86 -3.12 -0.11
C LEU A 153 -5.62 -4.56 -0.56
N ILE A 154 -4.41 -4.88 -1.01
CA ILE A 154 -4.01 -6.24 -1.40
C ILE A 154 -4.20 -7.21 -0.23
N ASN A 155 -3.71 -6.86 0.96
CA ASN A 155 -3.86 -7.70 2.15
C ASN A 155 -5.34 -7.94 2.49
N ALA A 156 -6.19 -6.92 2.39
CA ALA A 156 -7.62 -7.05 2.64
C ALA A 156 -8.29 -8.01 1.63
N ILE A 157 -7.97 -7.88 0.34
CA ILE A 157 -8.47 -8.77 -0.72
C ILE A 157 -8.02 -10.21 -0.48
N THR A 158 -6.73 -10.44 -0.22
CA THR A 158 -6.20 -11.79 0.04
C THR A 158 -6.90 -12.44 1.23
N SER A 159 -7.09 -11.71 2.33
CA SER A 159 -7.79 -12.21 3.52
C SER A 159 -9.25 -12.58 3.25
N ASN A 160 -9.94 -11.81 2.40
CA ASN A 160 -11.32 -12.10 2.02
C ASN A 160 -11.41 -13.35 1.13
N LEU A 161 -10.47 -13.50 0.17
CA LEU A 161 -10.43 -14.67 -0.70
C LEU A 161 -10.10 -15.97 0.06
N SER A 162 -9.22 -15.91 1.07
CA SER A 162 -8.89 -17.08 1.89
C SER A 162 -10.09 -17.67 2.65
N ASN A 163 -11.08 -16.84 2.98
CA ASN A 163 -12.29 -17.29 3.70
C ASN A 163 -13.49 -17.54 2.77
N TYR A 164 -13.33 -17.37 1.47
CA TYR A 164 -14.42 -17.45 0.52
C TYR A 164 -14.68 -18.88 0.05
N ILE A 165 -15.88 -19.41 0.35
CA ILE A 165 -16.38 -20.66 -0.22
C ILE A 165 -17.27 -20.33 -1.43
N GLN A 166 -16.87 -20.80 -2.61
CA GLN A 166 -17.63 -20.63 -3.85
C GLN A 166 -19.01 -21.29 -3.77
N ASN A 167 -20.04 -20.67 -4.37
CA ASN A 167 -21.40 -21.22 -4.37
C ASN A 167 -21.49 -22.60 -5.05
N SER A 168 -20.69 -22.86 -6.08
CA SER A 168 -20.59 -24.17 -6.74
C SER A 168 -20.00 -25.27 -5.83
N LYS A 169 -19.34 -24.89 -4.73
CA LYS A 169 -18.79 -25.81 -3.73
C LYS A 169 -19.69 -25.95 -2.50
N LYS A 170 -20.85 -25.28 -2.47
CA LYS A 170 -21.84 -25.42 -1.39
C LYS A 170 -22.86 -26.48 -1.77
N SER A 171 -23.17 -27.37 -0.85
CA SER A 171 -24.14 -28.45 -1.06
C SER A 171 -25.29 -28.38 -0.07
N ASN A 172 -26.51 -28.44 -0.60
CA ASN A 172 -27.74 -28.57 0.18
C ASN A 172 -28.14 -30.05 0.41
N ALA A 173 -27.37 -30.99 -0.13
CA ALA A 173 -27.60 -32.43 0.04
C ALA A 173 -27.13 -32.89 1.42
N ILE A 174 -27.84 -33.86 2.02
CA ILE A 174 -27.54 -34.41 3.34
C ILE A 174 -26.82 -35.78 3.26
N ASP A 175 -26.64 -36.29 2.06
CA ASP A 175 -26.11 -37.60 1.70
C ASP A 175 -25.01 -37.51 0.62
N SER A 176 -24.46 -36.30 0.41
CA SER A 176 -23.40 -36.10 -0.58
C SER A 176 -22.14 -36.88 -0.21
N SER A 177 -21.63 -37.68 -1.15
CA SER A 177 -20.36 -38.40 -1.03
C SER A 177 -19.15 -37.61 -1.58
N SER A 178 -19.35 -36.37 -2.02
CA SER A 178 -18.28 -35.54 -2.58
C SER A 178 -17.32 -35.06 -1.49
N SER A 179 -16.01 -35.25 -1.70
CA SER A 179 -14.94 -34.70 -0.85
C SER A 179 -14.72 -33.20 -1.04
N ASP A 180 -15.32 -32.62 -2.09
CA ASP A 180 -14.94 -31.30 -2.59
C ASP A 180 -15.96 -30.22 -2.22
N THR A 181 -17.09 -30.60 -1.62
CA THR A 181 -18.19 -29.68 -1.30
C THR A 181 -18.38 -29.54 0.21
N VAL A 182 -18.88 -28.39 0.63
CA VAL A 182 -19.18 -28.07 2.03
C VAL A 182 -20.69 -28.03 2.22
N ALA A 183 -21.18 -28.67 3.27
CA ALA A 183 -22.60 -28.65 3.62
C ALA A 183 -23.05 -27.23 4.01
N THR A 184 -24.21 -26.80 3.49
CA THR A 184 -24.84 -25.55 3.91
C THR A 184 -25.58 -25.70 5.23
N SER A 185 -25.88 -24.58 5.89
CA SER A 185 -26.77 -24.56 7.06
C SER A 185 -28.13 -25.20 6.76
N TYR A 186 -28.64 -25.08 5.53
CA TYR A 186 -29.87 -25.73 5.11
C TYR A 186 -29.75 -27.26 5.13
N ALA A 187 -28.65 -27.82 4.58
CA ALA A 187 -28.38 -29.26 4.68
C ALA A 187 -28.29 -29.72 6.13
N VAL A 188 -27.56 -28.97 6.97
CA VAL A 188 -27.39 -29.29 8.40
C VAL A 188 -28.73 -29.25 9.13
N ASN A 189 -29.58 -28.27 8.86
CA ASN A 189 -30.91 -28.17 9.46
C ASN A 189 -31.82 -29.33 9.03
N LYS A 190 -31.86 -29.60 7.72
CA LYS A 190 -32.63 -30.73 7.18
C LYS A 190 -32.21 -32.07 7.79
N LEU A 191 -30.91 -32.27 8.01
CA LEU A 191 -30.39 -33.45 8.71
C LEU A 191 -30.83 -33.48 10.17
N ASN A 192 -30.87 -32.32 10.84
CA ASN A 192 -31.33 -32.23 12.23
C ASN A 192 -32.82 -32.62 12.36
N ASP A 193 -33.65 -32.22 11.40
CA ASP A 193 -35.09 -32.53 11.39
C ASP A 193 -35.39 -34.03 11.20
N LEU A 194 -34.45 -34.81 10.63
CA LEU A 194 -34.59 -36.25 10.45
C LEU A 194 -34.20 -37.07 11.69
N LYS A 195 -33.60 -36.45 12.71
CA LYS A 195 -33.14 -37.17 13.90
C LYS A 195 -34.26 -37.30 14.93
N VAL A 196 -34.48 -38.53 15.42
CA VAL A 196 -35.32 -38.78 16.59
C VAL A 196 -34.75 -38.02 17.79
N SER A 197 -35.58 -37.22 18.45
CA SER A 197 -35.22 -36.45 19.64
C SER A 197 -34.74 -37.35 20.79
N LYS A 198 -33.68 -36.93 21.50
CA LYS A 198 -33.18 -37.62 22.70
C LYS A 198 -34.18 -37.57 23.87
N SER A 199 -35.06 -36.58 23.88
CA SER A 199 -36.10 -36.42 24.91
C SER A 199 -37.37 -37.21 24.59
N GLY A 200 -37.35 -38.03 23.53
CA GLY A 200 -38.53 -38.66 22.97
C GLY A 200 -39.13 -37.81 21.84
N ASP A 201 -39.81 -38.50 20.94
CA ASP A 201 -40.50 -37.94 19.79
C ASP A 201 -41.82 -38.70 19.59
N ILE A 202 -42.80 -38.07 18.94
CA ILE A 202 -44.09 -38.67 18.61
C ILE A 202 -44.10 -38.98 17.12
N MET A 203 -44.05 -40.26 16.76
CA MET A 203 -44.21 -40.68 15.37
C MET A 203 -45.67 -40.47 14.96
N THR A 204 -45.90 -39.75 13.86
CA THR A 204 -47.24 -39.53 13.28
C THR A 204 -47.67 -40.66 12.34
N GLY A 205 -46.79 -41.61 12.03
CA GLY A 205 -47.07 -42.81 11.22
C GLY A 205 -46.79 -44.11 11.97
N ASP A 206 -46.97 -45.23 11.28
CA ASP A 206 -46.77 -46.57 11.85
C ASP A 206 -45.28 -46.87 12.11
N LEU A 207 -44.99 -47.31 13.33
CA LEU A 207 -43.67 -47.80 13.71
C LEU A 207 -43.55 -49.30 13.42
N ILE A 208 -42.78 -49.66 12.40
CA ILE A 208 -42.46 -51.06 12.09
C ILE A 208 -41.07 -51.38 12.62
N LEU A 209 -41.00 -52.31 13.57
CA LEU A 209 -39.75 -52.79 14.17
C LEU A 209 -39.64 -54.30 14.00
N GLN A 210 -38.43 -54.78 13.70
CA GLN A 210 -38.17 -56.23 13.70
C GLN A 210 -38.26 -56.83 15.10
N ASN A 211 -37.94 -56.05 16.15
CA ASN A 211 -38.08 -56.45 17.55
C ASN A 211 -38.09 -55.24 18.49
N VAL A 212 -38.74 -55.40 19.64
CA VAL A 212 -38.67 -54.48 20.77
C VAL A 212 -37.94 -55.18 21.92
N LEU A 213 -36.84 -54.59 22.39
CA LEU A 213 -36.03 -55.11 23.49
C LEU A 213 -36.27 -54.29 24.77
N LEU A 214 -36.59 -54.94 25.88
CA LEU A 214 -36.69 -54.26 27.18
C LEU A 214 -35.33 -54.21 27.86
N ARG A 215 -34.78 -53.00 28.03
CA ARG A 215 -33.49 -52.77 28.69
C ARG A 215 -33.46 -53.32 30.12
N GLU A 216 -34.52 -53.11 30.89
CA GLU A 216 -34.60 -53.55 32.29
C GLU A 216 -34.61 -55.08 32.45
N ASN A 217 -34.97 -55.82 31.39
CA ASN A 217 -35.05 -57.28 31.38
C ASN A 217 -33.93 -57.93 30.57
N GLN A 218 -32.71 -57.37 30.60
CA GLN A 218 -31.54 -57.91 29.88
C GLN A 218 -31.76 -58.03 28.36
N ASN A 219 -32.45 -57.05 27.75
CA ASN A 219 -32.72 -57.02 26.30
C ASN A 219 -33.53 -58.23 25.80
N LYS A 220 -34.51 -58.71 26.57
CA LYS A 220 -35.43 -59.75 26.10
C LYS A 220 -36.39 -59.22 25.04
N SER A 221 -36.66 -60.07 24.05
CA SER A 221 -37.54 -59.84 22.89
C SER A 221 -39.02 -59.83 23.30
N LEU A 222 -39.72 -58.72 23.08
CA LEU A 222 -41.19 -58.68 23.20
C LEU A 222 -41.88 -59.53 22.15
N ASN A 223 -41.31 -59.62 20.95
CA ASN A 223 -41.90 -60.39 19.87
C ASN A 223 -42.02 -61.87 20.25
N ASN A 224 -41.01 -62.41 20.93
CA ASN A 224 -41.07 -63.78 21.43
C ASN A 224 -42.24 -63.94 22.41
N VAL A 225 -42.45 -62.98 23.31
CA VAL A 225 -43.55 -62.99 24.28
C VAL A 225 -44.91 -62.94 23.58
N ILE A 226 -45.06 -62.08 22.57
CA ILE A 226 -46.29 -61.97 21.76
C ILE A 226 -46.56 -63.27 21.01
N ASP A 227 -45.53 -63.90 20.44
CA ASP A 227 -45.66 -65.18 19.73
C ASP A 227 -46.11 -66.31 20.66
N ALA A 228 -45.57 -66.37 21.88
CA ALA A 228 -45.99 -67.34 22.88
C ALA A 228 -47.45 -67.08 23.28
N VAL A 229 -47.82 -65.83 23.58
CA VAL A 229 -49.21 -65.47 23.90
C VAL A 229 -50.16 -65.81 22.74
N SER A 230 -49.72 -65.62 21.49
CA SER A 230 -50.50 -66.00 20.31
C SER A 230 -50.70 -67.52 20.23
N ALA A 231 -49.63 -68.31 20.41
CA ALA A 231 -49.72 -69.77 20.43
C ALA A 231 -50.66 -70.29 21.52
N LEU A 232 -50.68 -69.61 22.68
CA LEU A 232 -51.63 -69.89 23.76
C LEU A 232 -53.07 -69.64 23.31
N PHE A 233 -53.38 -68.49 22.72
CA PHE A 233 -54.74 -68.17 22.28
C PHE A 233 -55.23 -69.01 21.09
N THR A 234 -54.31 -69.53 20.27
CA THR A 234 -54.65 -70.47 19.19
C THR A 234 -54.73 -71.93 19.66
N GLY A 235 -54.45 -72.21 20.94
CA GLY A 235 -54.48 -73.56 21.51
C GLY A 235 -53.30 -74.46 21.12
N ASP A 236 -52.24 -73.91 20.52
CA ASP A 236 -51.05 -74.65 20.10
C ASP A 236 -50.08 -74.80 21.29
N ARG A 237 -50.37 -75.81 22.12
CA ARG A 237 -49.64 -76.12 23.35
C ARG A 237 -48.16 -76.43 23.07
N THR A 238 -47.88 -77.17 22.00
CA THR A 238 -46.51 -77.56 21.63
C THR A 238 -45.66 -76.35 21.27
N ARG A 239 -46.21 -75.43 20.48
CA ARG A 239 -45.52 -74.19 20.11
C ARG A 239 -45.30 -73.27 21.30
N PHE A 240 -46.30 -73.11 22.17
CA PHE A 240 -46.14 -72.35 23.41
C PHE A 240 -45.01 -72.90 24.30
N GLN A 241 -45.01 -74.21 24.55
CA GLN A 241 -43.95 -74.87 25.33
C GLN A 241 -42.56 -74.63 24.73
N SER A 242 -42.42 -74.81 23.41
CA SER A 242 -41.15 -74.58 22.71
C SER A 242 -40.64 -73.15 22.88
N LEU A 243 -41.52 -72.16 22.69
CA LEU A 243 -41.18 -70.74 22.82
C LEU A 243 -40.83 -70.35 24.25
N VAL A 244 -41.59 -70.82 25.24
CA VAL A 244 -41.37 -70.47 26.66
C VAL A 244 -40.13 -71.18 27.22
N ASN A 245 -39.89 -72.44 26.86
CA ASN A 245 -38.67 -73.16 27.22
C ASN A 245 -37.41 -72.53 26.60
N ALA A 246 -37.52 -71.91 25.43
CA ALA A 246 -36.41 -71.17 24.82
C ALA A 246 -36.02 -69.92 25.62
N TRP A 247 -36.88 -69.42 26.53
CA TRP A 247 -36.54 -68.31 27.43
C TRP A 247 -35.80 -68.74 28.69
N GLY A 248 -35.84 -70.03 29.04
CA GLY A 248 -35.25 -70.62 30.23
C GLY A 248 -35.94 -71.93 30.62
N THR A 249 -35.41 -72.63 31.63
CA THR A 249 -35.95 -73.92 32.08
C THR A 249 -37.30 -73.74 32.78
N SER A 250 -38.24 -74.69 32.59
CA SER A 250 -39.56 -74.70 33.26
C SER A 250 -39.42 -74.42 34.77
N GLY A 251 -40.18 -73.43 35.27
CA GLY A 251 -40.10 -72.95 36.66
C GLY A 251 -39.12 -71.80 36.91
N THR A 252 -38.21 -71.51 35.97
CA THR A 252 -37.19 -70.44 36.07
C THR A 252 -37.24 -69.44 34.92
N THR A 253 -38.34 -69.41 34.16
CA THR A 253 -38.44 -68.50 33.03
C THR A 253 -38.25 -67.06 33.51
N PRO A 254 -37.54 -66.20 32.77
CA PRO A 254 -37.20 -64.86 33.23
C PRO A 254 -38.42 -63.95 33.50
N LEU A 255 -39.63 -64.36 33.09
CA LEU A 255 -40.90 -63.66 33.33
C LEU A 255 -41.80 -64.39 34.34
N GLY A 256 -41.31 -65.45 35.00
CA GLY A 256 -42.02 -66.21 36.03
C GLY A 256 -43.16 -67.09 35.52
N VAL A 257 -43.18 -67.42 34.23
CA VAL A 257 -44.16 -68.33 33.61
C VAL A 257 -43.80 -69.78 33.90
N SER A 258 -44.74 -70.53 34.45
CA SER A 258 -44.69 -71.98 34.65
C SER A 258 -45.96 -72.60 34.06
N TYR A 259 -45.90 -73.84 33.60
CA TYR A 259 -47.05 -74.51 33.01
C TYR A 259 -46.98 -76.02 33.21
N ASP A 260 -48.12 -76.68 33.12
CA ASP A 260 -48.24 -78.12 33.03
C ASP A 260 -49.30 -78.48 31.99
N PHE A 261 -48.88 -79.22 30.97
CA PHE A 261 -49.75 -79.74 29.91
C PHE A 261 -49.75 -81.28 29.88
N SER A 262 -49.24 -81.94 30.92
CA SER A 262 -49.12 -83.40 30.98
C SER A 262 -50.46 -84.12 31.03
N ASN A 263 -51.50 -83.47 31.57
CA ASN A 263 -52.86 -84.01 31.63
C ASN A 263 -53.77 -83.31 30.60
N PRO A 264 -54.32 -84.04 29.60
CA PRO A 264 -55.22 -83.48 28.60
C PRO A 264 -56.50 -82.86 29.16
N ASN A 265 -56.98 -83.36 30.31
CA ASN A 265 -58.23 -82.98 30.98
C ASN A 265 -58.01 -81.99 32.15
N GLY A 266 -56.76 -81.54 32.36
CA GLY A 266 -56.40 -80.62 33.44
C GLY A 266 -55.01 -80.06 33.16
N TRP A 267 -54.95 -78.98 32.40
CA TRP A 267 -53.72 -78.25 32.14
C TRP A 267 -53.74 -76.94 32.92
N TRP A 268 -52.58 -76.36 33.16
CA TRP A 268 -52.53 -75.03 33.74
C TRP A 268 -51.32 -74.24 33.27
N ILE A 269 -51.45 -72.92 33.29
CA ILE A 269 -50.37 -71.97 33.07
C ILE A 269 -50.43 -70.96 34.18
N LYS A 270 -49.33 -70.80 34.91
CA LYS A 270 -49.16 -69.79 35.95
C LYS A 270 -48.22 -68.72 35.43
N PHE A 271 -48.74 -67.51 35.26
CA PHE A 271 -47.92 -66.34 35.01
C PHE A 271 -47.38 -65.78 36.33
N GLY A 272 -46.15 -65.30 36.32
CA GLY A 272 -45.47 -64.80 37.52
C GLY A 272 -45.99 -63.44 38.02
N PRO A 273 -45.31 -62.83 39.01
CA PRO A 273 -45.73 -61.57 39.64
C PRO A 273 -45.98 -60.40 38.66
N LEU A 274 -45.30 -60.36 37.52
CA LEU A 274 -45.52 -59.37 36.45
C LEU A 274 -46.94 -59.37 35.89
N TYR A 275 -47.65 -60.50 36.02
CA TYR A 275 -49.02 -60.69 35.52
C TYR A 275 -50.02 -60.90 36.68
N GLY A 276 -49.67 -60.46 37.88
CA GLY A 276 -50.54 -60.58 39.06
C GLY A 276 -50.75 -62.01 39.55
N ASN A 277 -49.84 -62.94 39.28
CA ASN A 277 -49.97 -64.37 39.59
C ASN A 277 -51.17 -65.06 38.93
N LEU A 278 -51.58 -64.61 37.73
CA LEU A 278 -52.68 -65.19 36.97
C LEU A 278 -52.44 -66.69 36.70
N ILE A 279 -53.46 -67.50 36.98
CA ILE A 279 -53.49 -68.93 36.62
C ILE A 279 -54.59 -69.15 35.59
N ILE A 280 -54.23 -69.74 34.45
CA ILE A 280 -55.15 -70.24 33.43
C ILE A 280 -55.24 -71.75 33.61
N GLN A 281 -56.45 -72.32 33.61
CA GLN A 281 -56.76 -73.74 33.80
C GLN A 281 -57.82 -74.18 32.79
#